data_AF-A0A6N3UZZ2-F1
#
_entry.id   AF-A0A6N3UZZ2-F1
#
_cell.length_a   1.000
_cell.length_b   1.000
_cell.length_c   1.000
_cell.angle_alpha   90.00
_cell.angle_beta   90.00
_cell.angle_gamma   90.00
#
_symmetry.space_group_name_H-M   'P 1'
#
loop_
_entity.id
_entity.type
_entity.pdbx_description
1 polymer ?
#
loop_
_entity_poly.entity_id
_entity_poly.type
_entity_poly.pdbx_seq_one_letter_code
_entity_poly.pdbx_strand_id
1 'polypeptide(L)'
;MKLYFKDGVTIATTVMILILIGYIAFCILTRKQTQHWGLRSLILLVYGLVVCCFAATRDGLDKTIQNAIDGSCDPGLFQLISIPNIAGCIGALAVIVGIIATPIARSQAAREVWFYVMSGGITLKILTVEIARIIKAIR
;
A
#
# COMPACT_ATOMS: atom_id res chain seq x y z
N MET A 1 2.13 -9.85 20.57
CA MET A 1 0.79 -10.04 19.95
C MET A 1 -0.13 -8.80 20.04
N LYS A 2 0.03 -7.90 21.02
CA LYS A 2 -0.79 -6.67 21.12
C LYS A 2 -0.65 -5.68 19.95
N LEU A 3 0.37 -5.78 19.09
CA LEU A 3 0.55 -4.79 17.99
C LEU A 3 -0.38 -5.03 16.79
N TYR A 4 -0.77 -6.28 16.56
CA TYR A 4 -1.56 -6.69 15.38
C TYR A 4 -2.97 -7.18 15.74
N PHE A 5 -3.23 -7.51 17.01
CA PHE A 5 -4.50 -8.09 17.48
C PHE A 5 -5.17 -7.27 18.58
N LYS A 6 -4.93 -5.96 18.63
CA LYS A 6 -5.51 -5.09 19.67
C LYS A 6 -6.94 -4.66 19.37
N ASP A 7 -7.24 -4.41 18.10
CA ASP A 7 -8.49 -3.79 17.65
C ASP A 7 -8.93 -4.36 16.30
N GLY A 8 -10.24 -4.35 16.03
CA GLY A 8 -10.84 -4.93 14.83
C GLY A 8 -10.27 -4.34 13.54
N VAL A 9 -10.01 -3.02 13.52
CA VAL A 9 -9.37 -2.35 12.38
C VAL A 9 -7.94 -2.84 12.18
N THR A 10 -7.18 -3.06 13.26
CA THR A 10 -5.80 -3.54 13.16
C THR A 10 -5.75 -4.96 12.59
N ILE A 11 -6.63 -5.85 13.07
CA ILE A 11 -6.74 -7.22 12.60
C ILE A 11 -7.15 -7.25 11.13
N ALA A 12 -8.17 -6.47 10.76
CA ALA A 12 -8.63 -6.35 9.39
C ALA A 12 -7.49 -5.90 8.46
N THR A 13 -6.79 -4.81 8.79
CA THR A 13 -5.68 -4.31 7.97
C THR A 13 -4.55 -5.34 7.82
N THR A 14 -4.22 -6.09 8.87
CA THR A 14 -3.20 -7.15 8.79
C THR A 14 -3.63 -8.28 7.86
N VAL A 15 -4.87 -8.78 7.98
CA VAL A 15 -5.41 -9.81 7.08
C VAL A 15 -5.43 -9.29 5.64
N MET A 16 -5.84 -8.03 5.44
CA MET A 16 -5.91 -7.41 4.12
C MET A 16 -4.53 -7.30 3.46
N ILE A 17 -3.50 -6.91 4.22
CA ILE A 17 -2.11 -6.88 3.76
C ILE A 17 -1.64 -8.28 3.36
N LEU A 18 -1.93 -9.31 4.17
CA LEU A 18 -1.56 -10.69 3.83
C LEU A 18 -2.21 -11.17 2.54
N ILE A 19 -3.51 -10.87 2.35
CA ILE A 19 -4.23 -11.17 1.10
C ILE A 19 -3.60 -10.43 -0.08
N LEU A 20 -3.22 -9.16 0.08
CA LEU A 20 -2.61 -8.37 -0.99
C LEU A 20 -1.25 -8.96 -1.41
N ILE A 21 -0.40 -9.31 -0.43
CA ILE A 21 0.89 -9.96 -0.68
C ILE A 21 0.67 -11.33 -1.35
N GLY A 22 -0.30 -12.11 -0.86
CA GLY A 22 -0.68 -13.39 -1.45
C GLY A 22 -1.15 -13.25 -2.90
N TYR A 23 -1.92 -12.21 -3.21
CA TYR A 23 -2.38 -11.90 -4.56
C TYR A 23 -1.21 -11.52 -5.49
N ILE A 24 -0.27 -10.69 -5.02
CA ILE A 24 0.95 -10.34 -5.78
C ILE A 24 1.77 -11.61 -6.06
N ALA A 25 1.99 -12.45 -5.04
CA ALA A 25 2.71 -13.71 -5.20
C ALA A 25 2.01 -14.66 -6.20
N PHE A 26 0.69 -14.80 -6.11
CA PHE A 26 -0.11 -15.57 -7.05
C PHE A 26 0.03 -15.07 -8.49
N CYS A 27 0.03 -13.75 -8.70
CA CYS A 27 0.24 -13.15 -10.02
C CYS A 27 1.63 -13.50 -10.59
N ILE A 28 2.67 -13.47 -9.76
CA ILE A 28 4.04 -13.83 -10.15
C ILE A 28 4.14 -15.31 -10.54
N LEU A 29 3.57 -16.21 -9.72
CA LEU A 29 3.62 -17.66 -9.95
C LEU A 29 2.88 -18.07 -11.22
N THR A 30 1.77 -17.38 -11.54
CA THR A 30 0.93 -17.68 -12.71
C THR A 30 1.29 -16.85 -13.95
N ARG A 31 2.39 -16.10 -13.93
CA ARG A 31 2.77 -15.17 -15.01
C ARG A 31 2.79 -15.81 -16.41
N LYS A 32 3.25 -17.07 -16.52
CA LYS A 32 3.39 -17.78 -17.81
C LYS A 32 2.05 -18.19 -18.44
N GLN A 33 0.98 -18.31 -17.64
CA GLN A 33 -0.34 -18.78 -18.11
C GLN A 33 -1.32 -17.61 -18.37
N THR A 34 -0.88 -16.37 -18.14
CA THR A 34 -1.78 -15.22 -18.04
C THR A 34 -1.85 -14.43 -19.33
N GLN A 35 -3.06 -14.22 -19.83
CA GLN A 35 -3.34 -13.42 -21.03
C GLN A 35 -3.94 -12.03 -20.74
N HIS A 36 -4.29 -11.75 -19.47
CA HIS A 36 -5.04 -10.54 -19.07
C HIS A 36 -4.36 -9.75 -17.94
N TRP A 37 -3.22 -9.13 -18.23
CA TRP A 37 -2.48 -8.31 -17.23
C TRP A 37 -3.24 -7.05 -16.81
N GLY A 38 -4.04 -6.46 -17.71
CA GLY A 38 -4.84 -5.26 -17.40
C GLY A 38 -5.85 -5.47 -16.26
N LEU A 39 -6.56 -6.60 -16.26
CA LEU A 39 -7.51 -6.92 -15.18
C LEU A 39 -6.78 -7.17 -13.85
N ARG A 40 -5.63 -7.86 -13.89
CA ARG A 40 -4.83 -8.10 -12.69
C ARG A 40 -4.31 -6.82 -12.06
N SER A 41 -3.87 -5.87 -12.90
CA SER A 41 -3.50 -4.52 -12.50
C SER A 41 -4.67 -3.75 -11.90
N LEU A 42 -5.88 -3.87 -12.47
CA LEU A 42 -7.07 -3.21 -11.92
C LEU A 42 -7.44 -3.77 -10.54
N ILE A 43 -7.41 -5.10 -10.36
CA ILE A 43 -7.65 -5.73 -9.06
C ILE A 43 -6.61 -5.28 -8.05
N LEU A 44 -5.32 -5.28 -8.43
CA LEU A 44 -4.22 -4.81 -7.58
C LEU A 44 -4.43 -3.36 -7.15
N LEU A 45 -4.84 -2.49 -8.08
CA LEU A 45 -5.08 -1.09 -7.82
C LEU A 45 -6.22 -0.88 -6.82
N VAL A 46 -7.39 -1.44 -7.13
CA VAL A 46 -8.60 -1.24 -6.31
C VAL A 46 -8.36 -1.79 -4.92
N TYR A 47 -7.88 -3.04 -4.82
CA TYR A 47 -7.64 -3.66 -3.53
C TYR A 47 -6.51 -2.96 -2.77
N GLY A 48 -5.41 -2.61 -3.44
CA GLY A 48 -4.31 -1.86 -2.85
C GLY A 48 -4.71 -0.48 -2.32
N LEU A 49 -5.63 0.22 -2.99
CA LEU A 49 -6.18 1.49 -2.51
C LEU A 49 -7.00 1.27 -1.22
N VAL A 50 -7.87 0.26 -1.20
CA VAL A 50 -8.64 -0.08 0.02
C VAL A 50 -7.69 -0.39 1.18
N VAL A 51 -6.67 -1.23 0.97
CA VAL A 51 -5.65 -1.52 2.01
C VAL A 51 -4.94 -0.25 2.47
N CYS A 52 -4.59 0.65 1.54
CA CYS A 52 -3.94 1.92 1.87
C CYS A 52 -4.81 2.82 2.74
N CYS A 53 -6.11 2.93 2.45
CA CYS A 53 -7.06 3.71 3.25
C CYS A 53 -7.20 3.13 4.66
N PHE A 54 -7.37 1.82 4.78
CA PHE A 54 -7.46 1.15 6.09
C PHE A 54 -6.17 1.29 6.90
N ALA A 55 -5.01 1.22 6.26
CA ALA A 55 -3.73 1.47 6.91
C ALA A 55 -3.59 2.92 7.40
N ALA A 56 -4.01 3.89 6.57
CA ALA A 56 -3.99 5.31 6.93
C ALA A 56 -4.88 5.61 8.15
N THR A 57 -6.11 5.07 8.20
CA THR A 57 -7.01 5.23 9.35
C THR A 57 -6.48 4.50 10.59
N ARG A 58 -5.96 3.28 10.42
CA ARG A 58 -5.36 2.51 11.53
C ARG A 58 -4.21 3.26 12.20
N ASP A 59 -3.35 3.88 11.40
CA ASP A 59 -2.16 4.59 11.89
C ASP A 59 -2.45 6.08 12.18
N GLY A 60 -3.68 6.56 11.95
CA GLY A 60 -4.13 7.92 12.28
C GLY A 60 -3.50 9.02 11.41
N LEU A 61 -3.23 8.74 10.13
CA LEU A 61 -2.61 9.70 9.22
C LEU A 61 -3.46 10.97 9.04
N ASP A 62 -4.79 10.82 9.04
CA ASP A 62 -5.76 11.90 9.02
C ASP A 62 -5.55 12.88 10.19
N LYS A 63 -5.34 12.35 11.41
CA LYS A 63 -5.04 13.15 12.61
C LYS A 63 -3.68 13.81 12.54
N THR A 64 -2.68 13.13 12.00
CA THR A 64 -1.35 13.74 11.76
C THR A 64 -1.45 14.94 10.82
N ILE A 65 -2.25 14.84 9.76
CA ILE A 65 -2.47 15.94 8.82
C ILE A 65 -3.23 17.08 9.50
N GLN A 66 -4.32 16.77 10.20
CA GLN A 66 -5.12 17.78 10.91
C GLN A 66 -4.27 18.54 11.95
N ASN A 67 -3.53 17.82 12.80
CA ASN A 67 -2.60 18.43 13.75
C ASN A 67 -1.56 19.34 13.08
N ALA A 68 -1.07 18.98 11.89
CA ALA A 68 -0.09 19.80 11.16
C ALA A 68 -0.70 21.06 10.53
N ILE A 69 -2.02 21.07 10.29
CA ILE A 69 -2.73 22.22 9.71
C ILE A 69 -3.14 23.21 10.81
N ASP A 70 -3.82 22.74 11.85
CA ASP A 70 -4.48 23.61 12.84
C ASP A 70 -4.16 23.28 14.31
N GLY A 71 -3.42 22.20 14.58
CA GLY A 71 -3.07 21.79 15.94
C GLY A 71 -4.26 21.34 16.81
N SER A 72 -5.41 21.05 16.21
CA SER A 72 -6.66 20.78 16.94
C SER A 72 -6.75 19.38 17.57
N CYS A 73 -5.89 18.44 17.17
CA CYS A 73 -5.88 17.07 17.69
C CYS A 73 -4.45 16.54 17.82
N ASP A 74 -4.23 15.56 18.70
CA ASP A 74 -2.93 14.90 18.77
C ASP A 74 -2.59 14.17 17.46
N PRO A 75 -1.31 14.19 17.02
CA PRO A 75 -0.89 13.52 15.80
C PRO A 75 -1.03 12.00 15.92
N GLY A 76 -1.20 11.34 14.78
CA GLY A 76 -1.24 9.89 14.67
C GLY A 76 0.11 9.22 14.95
N LEU A 77 0.22 7.97 14.52
CA LEU A 77 1.38 7.12 14.85
C LEU A 77 2.68 7.65 14.26
N PHE A 78 2.63 8.31 13.10
CA PHE A 78 3.80 8.91 12.45
C PHE A 78 3.60 10.41 12.28
N GLN A 79 4.70 11.17 12.38
CA GLN A 79 4.71 12.59 12.01
C GLN A 79 4.56 12.77 10.50
N LEU A 80 4.11 13.96 10.08
CA LEU A 80 3.85 14.25 8.67
C LEU A 80 5.11 14.12 7.82
N ILE A 81 6.24 14.66 8.29
CA ILE A 81 7.55 14.47 7.66
C ILE A 81 8.22 13.28 8.33
N SER A 82 8.01 12.08 7.78
CA SER A 82 8.60 10.84 8.29
C SER A 82 8.96 9.89 7.16
N ILE A 83 9.88 8.97 7.42
CA ILE A 83 10.33 7.96 6.44
C ILE A 83 9.15 7.17 5.85
N PRO A 84 8.17 6.67 6.64
CA PRO A 84 7.02 5.96 6.09
C PRO A 84 6.15 6.83 5.18
N ASN A 85 5.98 8.11 5.50
CA ASN A 85 5.16 9.00 4.68
C ASN A 85 5.86 9.38 3.36
N ILE A 86 7.17 9.63 3.40
CA ILE A 86 7.97 9.90 2.19
C ILE A 86 7.98 8.69 1.25
N ALA A 87 8.25 7.48 1.79
CA ALA A 87 8.14 6.24 1.02
C ALA A 87 6.70 6.00 0.53
N GLY A 88 5.71 6.37 1.35
CA GLY A 88 4.29 6.46 1.04
C GLY A 88 4.01 7.21 -0.26
N CYS A 89 4.56 8.43 -0.37
CA CYS A 89 4.42 9.31 -1.52
C CYS A 89 5.14 8.76 -2.76
N ILE A 90 6.37 8.24 -2.63
CA ILE A 90 7.11 7.63 -3.75
C ILE A 90 6.34 6.43 -4.31
N GLY A 91 5.85 5.56 -3.43
CA GLY A 91 5.05 4.42 -3.85
C GLY A 91 3.71 4.83 -4.48
N ALA A 92 3.08 5.91 -3.99
CA ALA A 92 1.86 6.45 -4.59
C ALA A 92 2.11 6.99 -6.00
N LEU A 93 3.24 7.68 -6.21
CA LEU A 93 3.64 8.17 -7.53
C LEU A 93 3.84 7.01 -8.51
N ALA A 94 4.54 5.94 -8.10
CA ALA A 94 4.72 4.75 -8.93
C ALA A 94 3.38 4.10 -9.32
N VAL A 95 2.43 4.06 -8.39
CA VAL A 95 1.07 3.56 -8.67
C VAL A 95 0.36 4.47 -9.67
N ILE A 96 0.36 5.79 -9.49
CA ILE A 96 -0.29 6.75 -10.41
C ILE A 96 0.27 6.60 -11.83
N VAL A 97 1.60 6.54 -11.98
CA VAL A 97 2.24 6.33 -13.29
C VAL A 97 1.77 5.01 -13.90
N GLY A 98 1.73 3.94 -13.12
CA GLY A 98 1.26 2.63 -13.58
C GLY A 98 -0.21 2.62 -14.02
N ILE A 99 -1.10 3.33 -13.31
CA ILE A 99 -2.53 3.44 -13.67
C ILE A 99 -2.69 4.11 -15.03
N ILE A 100 -1.93 5.18 -15.30
CA ILE A 100 -2.02 5.93 -16.55
C ILE A 100 -1.40 5.12 -17.69
N ALA A 101 -0.26 4.46 -17.44
CA ALA A 101 0.48 3.77 -18.48
C ALA A 101 -0.10 2.39 -18.86
N THR A 102 -0.75 1.68 -17.93
CA THR A 102 -1.36 0.36 -18.18
C THR A 102 -2.43 0.35 -19.29
N PRO A 103 -3.40 1.29 -19.36
CA PRO A 103 -4.38 1.33 -20.45
C PRO A 103 -3.76 1.76 -21.79
N ILE A 104 -2.73 2.61 -21.77
CA ILE A 104 -2.00 3.05 -22.97
C ILE A 104 -1.17 1.89 -23.56
N ALA A 105 -0.67 0.99 -22.71
CA ALA A 105 0.10 -0.16 -23.13
C ALA A 105 -0.73 -1.12 -24.02
N ARG A 106 -0.28 -1.28 -25.27
CA ARG A 106 -0.91 -2.15 -26.27
C ARG A 106 -0.55 -3.62 -26.10
N SER A 107 0.64 -3.93 -25.58
CA SER A 107 1.14 -5.30 -25.42
C SER A 107 0.93 -5.81 -24.00
N GLN A 108 0.70 -7.13 -23.88
CA GLN A 108 0.59 -7.80 -22.58
C GLN A 108 1.90 -7.74 -21.79
N ALA A 109 3.05 -7.83 -22.47
CA ALA A 109 4.35 -7.68 -21.83
C ALA A 109 4.55 -6.28 -21.22
N ALA A 110 4.12 -5.21 -21.90
CA ALA A 110 4.20 -3.86 -21.34
C ALA A 110 3.25 -3.70 -20.14
N ARG A 111 2.04 -4.27 -20.19
CA ARG A 111 1.10 -4.27 -19.05
C ARG A 111 1.63 -5.06 -17.86
N GLU A 112 2.37 -6.15 -18.09
CA GLU A 112 3.07 -6.90 -17.06
C GLU A 112 4.15 -6.05 -16.38
N VAL A 113 4.95 -5.29 -17.14
CA VAL A 113 5.94 -4.37 -16.57
C VAL A 113 5.27 -3.33 -15.68
N TRP A 114 4.19 -2.70 -16.15
CA TRP A 114 3.45 -1.72 -15.35
C TRP A 114 2.79 -2.33 -14.11
N PHE A 115 2.32 -3.58 -14.19
CA PHE A 115 1.87 -4.32 -13.02
C PHE A 115 2.98 -4.42 -11.97
N TYR A 116 4.21 -4.76 -12.36
CA TYR A 116 5.32 -4.86 -11.41
C TYR A 116 5.73 -3.50 -10.82
N VAL A 117 5.66 -2.43 -11.61
CA VAL A 117 5.89 -1.06 -11.11
C VAL A 117 4.86 -0.71 -10.03
N MET A 118 3.57 -0.98 -10.29
CA MET A 118 2.49 -0.75 -9.31
C MET A 118 2.65 -1.64 -8.07
N SER A 119 2.92 -2.94 -8.25
CA SER A 119 3.09 -3.86 -7.12
C SER A 119 4.31 -3.52 -6.28
N GLY A 120 5.40 -3.08 -6.92
CA GLY A 120 6.60 -2.59 -6.25
C GLY A 120 6.33 -1.35 -5.42
N GLY A 121 5.62 -0.36 -5.99
CA GLY A 121 5.18 0.84 -5.29
C GLY A 121 4.32 0.50 -4.05
N ILE A 122 3.33 -0.37 -4.20
CA ILE A 122 2.48 -0.82 -3.08
C ILE A 122 3.29 -1.55 -2.01
N THR A 123 4.17 -2.46 -2.41
CA THR A 123 5.01 -3.24 -1.49
C THR A 123 5.96 -2.35 -0.71
N LEU A 124 6.58 -1.35 -1.36
CA LEU A 124 7.43 -0.35 -0.70
C LEU A 124 6.67 0.37 0.41
N LYS A 125 5.45 0.84 0.14
CA LYS A 125 4.60 1.54 1.14
C LYS A 125 4.32 0.64 2.33
N ILE A 126 3.92 -0.61 2.09
CA ILE A 126 3.57 -1.56 3.15
C ILE A 126 4.78 -1.89 4.00
N LEU A 127 5.90 -2.25 3.38
CA LEU A 127 7.11 -2.64 4.10
C LEU A 127 7.63 -1.50 4.96
N THR A 128 7.71 -0.28 4.43
CA THR A 128 8.20 0.88 5.19
C THR A 128 7.31 1.21 6.38
N VAL A 129 5.99 1.19 6.21
CA VAL A 129 5.03 1.43 7.30
C VAL A 129 5.13 0.33 8.36
N GLU A 130 5.07 -0.95 7.97
CA GLU A 130 5.08 -2.05 8.94
C GLU A 130 6.41 -2.18 9.68
N ILE A 131 7.55 -1.97 9.01
CA ILE A 131 8.87 -1.93 9.67
C ILE A 131 8.92 -0.79 10.69
N ALA A 132 8.44 0.41 10.33
CA ALA A 132 8.42 1.54 11.25
C ALA A 132 7.50 1.31 12.46
N ARG A 133 6.37 0.60 12.27
CA ARG A 133 5.49 0.17 13.38
C ARG A 133 6.19 -0.81 14.31
N ILE A 134 6.93 -1.78 13.77
CA ILE A 134 7.70 -2.75 14.57
C ILE A 134 8.79 -2.03 15.38
N ILE A 135 9.56 -1.14 14.75
CA ILE A 135 10.61 -0.37 15.43
C ILE A 135 10.01 0.47 16.58
N LYS A 136 8.89 1.16 16.33
CA LYS A 136 8.21 1.96 17.35
C LYS A 136 7.60 1.12 18.47
N ALA A 137 7.29 -0.15 18.23
CA ALA A 137 6.76 -1.06 19.24
C ALA A 137 7.84 -1.71 20.11
N ILE A 138 9.07 -1.80 19.60
CA ILE A 138 10.22 -2.36 20.34
C ILE A 138 10.88 -1.29 21.21
N ARG A 139 10.82 -0.02 20.80
CA ARG A 139 11.34 1.13 21.53
C ARG A 139 10.38 1.62 22.61
#